data_AF-A0A6G9SRJ7-F1
#
_entry.id   AF-A0A6G9SRJ7-F1
#
_cell.length_a   1.000
_cell.length_b   1.000
_cell.length_c   1.000
_cell.angle_alpha   90.00
_cell.angle_beta   90.00
_cell.angle_gamma   90.00
#
_symmetry.space_group_name_H-M   'P 1'
#
loop_
_entity.id
_entity.type
_entity.pdbx_description
1 polymer ?
#
loop_
_entity_poly.entity_id
_entity_poly.type
_entity_poly.pdbx_seq_one_letter_code
_entity_poly.pdbx_strand_id
1 'polypeptide(L)' 'MLAHREDIEALEILFSRRTPDSETIIYPSMFTEDGKPIEENMRIIEEAIAQRIQQENHQDE' A
#
# COMPACT_ATOMS: atom_id res chain seq x y z
N MET A 1 12.53 28.52 -16.19
CA MET A 1 13.15 28.02 -14.95
C MET A 1 12.08 27.21 -14.22
N LEU A 2 12.32 25.94 -13.90
CA LEU A 2 11.40 25.21 -12.99
C LEU A 2 11.56 25.83 -11.60
N ALA A 3 10.46 26.34 -11.04
CA ALA A 3 10.45 27.11 -9.80
C ALA A 3 10.71 26.28 -8.52
N HIS A 4 10.85 24.96 -8.65
CA HIS A 4 10.87 23.99 -7.55
C HIS A 4 11.87 22.86 -7.81
N ARG A 5 13.02 23.18 -8.41
CA ARG A 5 14.03 22.16 -8.77
C ARG A 5 14.70 21.56 -7.52
N GLU A 6 14.72 22.34 -6.45
CA GLU A 6 15.10 21.98 -5.09
C GLU A 6 14.21 20.88 -4.49
N ASP A 7 12.96 20.74 -4.94
CA ASP A 7 12.04 19.70 -4.45
C ASP A 7 12.34 18.31 -5.06
N ILE A 8 13.31 18.23 -5.98
CA ILE A 8 13.75 16.95 -6.55
C ILE A 8 14.26 16.02 -5.45
N GLU A 9 14.96 16.54 -4.44
CA GLU A 9 15.45 15.74 -3.31
C GLU A 9 14.29 15.12 -2.53
N ALA A 10 13.20 15.86 -2.31
CA ALA A 10 12.01 15.34 -1.64
C ALA A 10 11.32 14.23 -2.47
N LEU A 11 11.29 14.39 -3.80
CA LEU A 11 10.78 13.36 -4.71
C LEU A 11 11.67 12.12 -4.75
N GLU A 12 12.99 12.28 -4.73
CA GLU A 12 13.96 11.19 -4.67
C GLU A 12 13.87 10.42 -3.34
N ILE A 13 13.70 11.11 -2.21
CA ILE A 13 13.46 10.49 -0.90
C ILE A 13 12.13 9.71 -0.90
N LEU A 14 11.07 10.28 -1.45
CA LEU A 14 9.78 9.59 -1.55
C LEU A 14 9.89 8.32 -2.42
N PHE A 15 10.60 8.39 -3.55
CA PHE A 15 10.76 7.27 -4.46
C PHE A 15 11.70 6.18 -3.91
N SER A 16 12.82 6.57 -3.28
CA SER A 16 13.77 5.64 -2.66
C SER A 16 13.19 4.92 -1.43
N ARG A 17 12.22 5.51 -0.73
CA ARG A 17 11.45 4.82 0.32
C ARG A 17 10.40 3.85 -0.22
N ARG A 18 10.12 3.82 -1.53
CA ARG A 18 9.20 2.86 -2.15
C ARG A 18 9.83 1.51 -2.46
N THR A 19 11.14 1.33 -2.27
CA THR A 19 11.62 -0.05 -2.08
C THR A 19 10.90 -0.58 -0.85
N PRO A 20 10.09 -1.64 -0.98
CA PRO A 20 9.41 -2.21 0.15
C PRO A 20 10.48 -2.54 1.19
N ASP A 21 10.40 -1.94 2.36
CA ASP A 21 11.18 -2.46 3.48
C ASP A 21 10.66 -3.87 3.80
N SER A 22 11.39 -4.61 4.64
CA SER A 22 11.01 -5.98 4.99
C SER A 22 9.64 -6.08 5.67
N GLU A 23 9.02 -4.97 6.06
CA GLU A 23 7.76 -4.88 6.79
C GLU A 23 6.59 -4.41 5.92
N THR A 24 6.86 -3.94 4.69
CA THR A 24 5.84 -3.45 3.77
C THR A 24 5.03 -4.60 3.17
N ILE A 25 3.73 -4.62 3.47
CA ILE A 25 2.78 -5.57 2.86
C ILE A 25 2.23 -4.96 1.56
N ILE A 26 2.45 -5.65 0.44
CA ILE A 26 1.93 -5.25 -0.88
C ILE A 26 0.70 -6.09 -1.21
N TYR A 27 -0.44 -5.43 -1.41
CA TYR A 27 -1.68 -6.07 -1.84
C TYR A 27 -1.81 -6.08 -3.37
N PRO A 28 -2.44 -7.13 -3.94
CA PRO A 28 -2.70 -7.18 -5.38
C PRO A 28 -3.74 -6.14 -5.80
N SER A 29 -3.74 -5.72 -7.07
CA SER A 29 -4.72 -4.77 -7.59
C SER A 29 -6.14 -5.33 -7.48
N MET A 30 -7.09 -4.55 -6.96
CA MET A 30 -8.51 -4.95 -6.88
C MET A 30 -9.21 -4.96 -8.24
N PHE A 31 -8.63 -4.28 -9.24
CA PHE A 31 -9.25 -4.10 -10.54
C PHE A 31 -8.28 -4.48 -11.67
N THR A 32 -8.83 -4.97 -12.77
CA THR A 32 -8.13 -5.08 -14.05
C THR A 32 -7.87 -3.68 -14.63
N GLU A 33 -7.03 -3.60 -15.66
CA GLU A 33 -6.75 -2.35 -16.38
C GLU A 33 -8.01 -1.71 -16.98
N ASP A 34 -8.99 -2.53 -17.37
CA ASP A 34 -10.30 -2.10 -17.87
C ASP A 34 -11.30 -1.71 -16.75
N GLY A 35 -10.85 -1.69 -15.49
CA GLY A 35 -11.68 -1.33 -14.33
C GLY A 35 -12.64 -2.42 -13.87
N LYS A 36 -12.49 -3.67 -14.32
CA LYS A 36 -13.33 -4.78 -13.83
C LYS A 36 -12.81 -5.28 -12.48
N PRO A 37 -13.67 -5.56 -11.50
CA PRO A 37 -13.23 -6.11 -10.22
C PRO A 37 -12.58 -7.49 -10.39
N ILE A 38 -11.54 -7.76 -9.61
CA ILE A 38 -10.91 -9.07 -9.48
C ILE A 38 -11.34 -9.66 -8.13
N GLU A 39 -12.34 -10.53 -8.16
CA GLU A 39 -12.99 -11.08 -6.94
C GLU A 39 -12.02 -11.75 -5.98
N GLU A 40 -11.04 -12.49 -6.52
CA GLU A 40 -10.03 -13.16 -5.71
C GLU A 40 -9.17 -12.16 -4.91
N ASN A 41 -8.77 -11.05 -5.55
CA ASN A 41 -7.95 -10.03 -4.90
C ASN A 41 -8.73 -9.27 -3.85
N MET A 42 -10.02 -9.00 -4.10
CA MET A 42 -10.90 -8.39 -3.11
C MET A 42 -11.03 -9.27 -1.86
N ARG A 43 -11.23 -10.58 -2.04
CA ARG A 43 -11.30 -11.54 -0.92
C ARG A 43 -10.00 -11.56 -0.10
N ILE A 44 -8.84 -11.57 -0.76
CA ILE A 44 -7.53 -11.53 -0.08
C ILE A 44 -7.40 -10.27 0.79
N ILE A 45 -7.83 -9.12 0.27
CA ILE A 45 -7.76 -7.85 0.99
C ILE A 45 -8.74 -7.81 2.15
N GLU A 46 -9.97 -8.28 1.97
CA GLU A 46 -10.97 -8.38 3.04
C GLU A 46 -10.48 -9.25 4.21
N GLU A 47 -9.88 -10.40 3.90
CA GLU A 47 -9.32 -11.29 4.91
C GLU A 47 -8.17 -10.62 5.66
N ALA A 48 -7.26 -9.96 4.95
CA ALA A 48 -6.14 -9.26 5.57
C ALA A 48 -6.59 -8.11 6.49
N ILE A 49 -7.63 -7.37 6.10
CA ILE A 49 -8.24 -6.33 6.94
C ILE A 49 -8.83 -6.96 8.21
N ALA A 50 -9.57 -8.07 8.08
CA ALA A 50 -10.18 -8.75 9.21
C ALA A 50 -9.13 -9.27 10.20
N GLN A 51 -8.04 -9.88 9.70
CA GLN A 51 -6.93 -10.34 10.53
C GLN A 51 -6.25 -9.19 11.28
N ARG A 52 -6.07 -8.03 10.62
CA ARG A 52 -5.45 -6.86 11.23
C ARG A 52 -6.29 -6.28 12.37
N ILE A 53 -7.59 -6.14 12.15
CA ILE A 53 -8.53 -5.68 13.19
C ILE A 53 -8.54 -6.65 14.38
N GLN A 54 -8.49 -7.97 14.12
CA GLN A 54 -8.39 -8.94 15.19
C GLN A 54 -7.10 -8.78 15.99
N GLN A 55 -5.95 -8.62 15.33
CA GLN A 55 -4.66 -8.43 16.01
C GLN A 55 -4.64 -7.16 16.88
N GLU A 56 -5.17 -6.06 16.38
CA GLU A 56 -5.27 -4.80 17.13
C GLU A 56 -6.14 -4.98 18.40
N ASN A 57 -7.31 -5.63 18.28
CA ASN A 57 -8.18 -5.87 19.44
C ASN A 57 -7.58 -6.79 20.50
N HIS A 58 -6.68 -7.71 20.14
CA HIS A 58 -6.00 -8.60 21.10
C HIS A 58 -4.77 -7.94 21.77
N GLN A 59 -4.29 -6.80 21.25
CA GLN A 59 -3.18 -6.06 21.85
C GLN A 59 -3.63 -5.08 22.94
N ASP A 60 -4.94 -4.78 23.00
CA ASP A 60 -5.55 -3.85 23.96
C ASP A 60 -6.11 -4.54 25.24
N GLU A 61 -5.97 -5.87 25.37
CA GLU A 61 -6.32 -6.67 26.57
C GLU A 61 -5.09 -7.03 27.42
#